data_AF-A0A0M3JLP8-F1
#
_entry.id   AF-A0A0M3JLP8-F1
#
_cell.length_a   1.000
_cell.length_b   1.000
_cell.length_c   1.000
_cell.angle_alpha   90.00
_cell.angle_beta   90.00
_cell.angle_gamma   90.00
#
_symmetry.space_group_name_H-M   'P 1'
#
loop_
_entity.id
_entity.type
_entity.pdbx_description
1 polymer ?
#
loop_
_entity_poly.entity_id
_entity_poly.type
_entity_poly.pdbx_seq_one_letter_code
_entity_poly.pdbx_strand_id
1 'polypeptide(L)'
;LGLMACSDIVEVDETGEKFWIKKERIPLMTGDTMSKMFVYLQHLPMVGKVYSQLSEVMRIDGPLGLDNDVFDDFHLRMSAFSEVRHKKFLINDYLPLTGMKEKLENEVCQVLDVGCGRGMHAAEFGDSLQIFLFALHTF
;
A
#
# COMPACT_ATOMS: atom_id res chain seq x y z
N LEU A 1 -15.18 18.78 8.90
CA LEU A 1 -16.13 17.79 8.35
C LEU A 1 -16.96 18.30 7.18
N GLY A 2 -17.26 19.61 7.07
CA GLY A 2 -18.06 20.15 5.95
C GLY A 2 -17.64 19.68 4.55
N LEU A 3 -16.34 19.69 4.23
CA LEU A 3 -15.83 19.16 2.95
C LEU A 3 -16.16 17.67 2.73
N MET A 4 -16.12 16.85 3.78
CA MET A 4 -16.45 15.43 3.71
C MET A 4 -17.96 15.23 3.51
N ALA A 5 -18.78 16.13 4.06
CA ALA A 5 -20.23 16.13 3.85
C ALA A 5 -20.60 16.61 2.44
N CYS A 6 -19.99 17.70 1.96
CA CYS A 6 -20.14 18.18 0.58
C CYS A 6 -19.67 17.16 -0.47
N SER A 7 -18.76 16.26 -0.09
CA SER A 7 -18.23 15.20 -0.96
C SER A 7 -18.95 13.87 -0.80
N ASP A 8 -20.08 13.83 -0.08
CA ASP A 8 -20.88 12.62 0.16
C ASP A 8 -20.07 11.45 0.75
N ILE A 9 -19.14 11.76 1.65
CA ILE A 9 -18.39 10.74 2.43
C ILE A 9 -19.06 10.52 3.78
N VAL A 10 -19.46 11.61 4.43
CA VAL A 10 -20.23 11.60 5.68
C VAL A 10 -21.58 12.27 5.45
N GLU A 11 -22.61 11.80 6.12
CA GLU A 11 -23.89 12.48 6.21
C GLU A 11 -23.82 13.57 7.27
N VAL A 12 -24.69 14.57 7.12
CA VAL A 12 -24.89 15.62 8.12
C VAL A 12 -26.39 15.87 8.27
N ASP A 13 -26.84 16.18 9.49
CA ASP A 13 -28.23 16.58 9.73
C ASP A 13 -28.51 18.02 9.25
N GLU A 14 -29.79 18.39 9.20
CA GLU A 14 -30.23 19.70 8.69
C GLU A 14 -29.66 20.88 9.50
N THR A 15 -29.28 20.65 10.77
CA THR A 15 -28.67 21.68 11.62
C THR A 15 -27.17 21.84 11.37
N GLY A 16 -26.52 20.87 10.72
CA GLY A 16 -25.07 20.88 10.51
C GLY A 16 -24.25 20.40 11.71
N GLU A 17 -24.90 19.86 12.76
CA GLU A 17 -24.26 19.56 14.04
C GLU A 17 -23.92 18.08 14.22
N LYS A 18 -24.70 17.18 13.60
CA LYS A 18 -24.48 15.73 13.72
C LYS A 18 -23.99 15.17 12.40
N PHE A 19 -22.93 14.36 12.49
CA PHE A 19 -22.33 13.69 11.35
C PHE A 19 -22.32 12.19 11.57
N TRP A 20 -22.60 11.42 10.53
CA TRP A 20 -22.49 9.96 10.58
C TRP A 20 -22.04 9.38 9.25
N ILE A 21 -21.55 8.15 9.28
CA ILE A 21 -21.22 7.36 8.10
C ILE A 21 -22.36 6.39 7.86
N LYS A 22 -22.87 6.34 6.64
CA LYS A 22 -23.82 5.30 6.18
C LYS A 22 -23.24 3.90 6.43
N LYS A 23 -24.03 2.99 7.00
CA LYS A 23 -23.55 1.66 7.44
C LYS A 23 -22.88 0.89 6.30
N GLU A 24 -23.42 0.99 5.09
CA GLU A 24 -22.90 0.39 3.87
C GLU A 24 -21.53 0.94 3.44
N ARG A 25 -21.13 2.14 3.89
CA ARG A 25 -19.83 2.75 3.59
C ARG A 25 -18.76 2.42 4.63
N ILE A 26 -19.14 1.97 5.84
CA ILE A 26 -18.19 1.64 6.92
C ILE A 26 -17.14 0.60 6.46
N PRO A 27 -17.50 -0.50 5.79
CA PRO A 27 -16.51 -1.47 5.31
C PRO A 27 -15.55 -0.90 4.27
N LEU A 28 -15.93 0.16 3.54
CA LEU A 28 -15.06 0.80 2.55
C LEU A 28 -14.00 1.70 3.18
N MET A 29 -14.18 2.10 4.44
CA MET A 29 -13.32 3.07 5.12
C MET A 29 -12.59 2.48 6.33
N THR A 30 -12.98 1.30 6.79
CA THR A 30 -12.47 0.70 8.03
C THR A 30 -12.34 -0.82 7.91
N GLY A 31 -11.46 -1.41 8.70
CA GLY A 31 -11.26 -2.85 8.79
C GLY A 31 -10.59 -3.48 7.57
N ASP A 32 -10.66 -4.82 7.49
CA ASP A 32 -9.92 -5.63 6.51
C ASP A 32 -10.45 -5.51 5.07
N THR A 33 -11.64 -4.93 4.90
CA THR A 33 -12.27 -4.70 3.59
C THR A 33 -12.19 -3.25 3.13
N MET A 34 -11.45 -2.41 3.87
CA MET A 34 -11.25 -1.00 3.53
C MET A 34 -10.77 -0.83 2.08
N SER A 35 -11.36 0.12 1.37
CA SER A 35 -10.97 0.44 0.00
C SER A 35 -9.53 0.94 -0.03
N LYS A 36 -8.75 0.35 -0.93
CA LYS A 36 -7.35 0.73 -1.20
C LYS A 36 -7.19 2.21 -1.54
N MET A 37 -8.23 2.84 -2.08
CA MET A 37 -8.19 4.27 -2.38
C MET A 37 -8.03 5.09 -1.10
N PHE A 38 -8.60 4.70 0.04
CA PHE A 38 -8.39 5.42 1.29
C PHE A 38 -6.95 5.31 1.81
N VAL A 39 -6.30 4.16 1.61
CA VAL A 39 -4.86 4.01 1.90
C VAL A 39 -4.03 4.82 0.92
N TYR A 40 -4.40 4.83 -0.36
CA TYR A 40 -3.73 5.61 -1.39
C TYR A 40 -3.85 7.12 -1.12
N LEU A 41 -5.00 7.61 -0.66
CA LEU A 41 -5.19 9.03 -0.29
C LEU A 41 -4.21 9.49 0.79
N GLN A 42 -3.70 8.59 1.65
CA GLN A 42 -2.65 8.93 2.61
C GLN A 42 -1.35 9.36 1.90
N HIS A 43 -1.14 9.06 0.62
CA HIS A 43 0.05 9.48 -0.13
C HIS A 43 -0.03 10.95 -0.57
N LEU A 44 -1.23 11.55 -0.63
CA LEU A 44 -1.41 12.91 -1.14
C LEU A 44 -0.62 13.98 -0.39
N PRO A 45 -0.55 14.01 0.96
CA PRO A 45 0.26 14.99 1.66
C PRO A 45 1.75 14.86 1.33
N MET A 46 2.25 13.64 1.13
CA MET A 46 3.66 13.39 0.76
C MET A 46 3.95 13.93 -0.65
N VAL A 47 3.07 13.66 -1.61
CA VAL A 47 3.21 14.21 -2.98
C VAL A 47 3.08 15.73 -2.99
N GLY A 48 2.16 16.28 -2.19
CA GLY A 48 1.95 17.72 -2.08
C GLY A 48 3.17 18.47 -1.55
N LYS A 49 3.90 17.89 -0.59
CA LYS A 49 5.12 18.50 -0.03
C LYS A 49 6.22 18.71 -1.06
N VAL A 50 6.38 17.78 -1.99
CA VAL A 50 7.45 17.78 -2.99
C VAL A 50 7.03 18.44 -4.30
N TYR A 51 5.79 18.94 -4.39
CA TYR A 51 5.20 19.42 -5.64
C TYR A 51 6.02 20.53 -6.31
N SER A 52 6.59 21.45 -5.53
CA SER A 52 7.47 22.50 -6.06
C SER A 52 8.77 21.93 -6.65
N GLN A 53 9.40 20.97 -5.99
CA GLN A 53 10.59 20.30 -6.52
C GLN A 53 10.25 19.50 -7.79
N LEU A 54 9.08 18.85 -7.81
CA LEU A 54 8.58 18.15 -8.98
C LEU A 54 8.38 19.11 -10.17
N SER A 55 7.93 20.35 -9.92
CA SER A 55 7.82 21.33 -11.00
C SER A 55 9.18 21.73 -11.61
N GLU A 56 10.26 21.71 -10.83
CA GLU A 56 11.60 21.96 -11.35
C GLU A 56 12.12 20.80 -12.21
N VAL A 57 11.84 19.55 -11.84
CA VAL A 57 12.14 18.35 -12.64
C VAL A 57 11.51 18.42 -14.04
N MET A 58 10.31 19.01 -14.14
CA MET A 58 9.56 19.06 -15.41
C MET A 58 10.08 20.11 -16.40
N ARG A 59 11.08 20.91 -16.02
CA ARG A 59 11.68 21.91 -16.91
C ARG A 59 12.57 21.23 -17.96
N ILE A 60 12.75 21.91 -19.11
CA ILE A 60 13.62 21.43 -20.20
C ILE A 60 15.06 21.21 -19.69
N ASP A 61 15.53 22.09 -18.80
CA ASP A 61 16.84 22.08 -18.15
C ASP A 61 16.80 21.50 -16.72
N GLY A 62 15.69 20.84 -16.36
CA GLY A 62 15.45 20.32 -15.02
C GLY A 62 16.31 19.09 -14.69
N PRO A 63 16.44 18.75 -13.39
CA PRO A 63 17.08 17.51 -12.96
C PRO A 63 16.31 16.28 -13.47
N LEU A 64 16.99 15.13 -13.57
CA LEU A 64 16.41 13.89 -14.09
C LEU A 64 15.37 13.24 -13.16
N GLY A 65 15.21 13.74 -11.94
CA GLY A 65 14.28 13.21 -10.97
C GLY A 65 14.42 13.86 -9.60
N LEU A 66 13.69 13.28 -8.65
CA LEU A 66 13.78 13.59 -7.23
C LEU A 66 14.51 12.45 -6.53
N ASP A 67 15.34 12.78 -5.54
CA ASP A 67 15.93 11.77 -4.65
C ASP A 67 14.83 11.10 -3.83
N ASN A 68 14.95 9.80 -3.57
CA ASN A 68 13.96 9.07 -2.75
C ASN A 68 13.80 9.68 -1.35
N ASP A 69 14.88 10.26 -0.81
CA ASP A 69 14.92 10.85 0.53
C ASP A 69 13.99 12.07 0.70
N VAL A 70 13.50 12.67 -0.39
CA VAL A 70 12.56 13.81 -0.29
C VAL A 70 11.14 13.37 0.09
N PHE A 71 10.84 12.07 0.00
CA PHE A 71 9.53 11.53 0.28
C PHE A 71 9.43 10.95 1.69
N ASP A 72 8.98 11.78 2.64
CA ASP A 72 8.72 11.36 4.02
C ASP A 72 7.82 10.12 4.09
N ASP A 73 8.28 9.10 4.83
CA ASP A 73 7.55 7.86 5.11
C ASP A 73 7.08 7.10 3.86
N PHE A 74 7.66 7.34 2.67
CA PHE A 74 7.22 6.71 1.42
C PHE A 74 7.19 5.19 1.53
N HIS A 75 8.28 4.60 2.02
CA HIS A 75 8.39 3.15 2.21
C HIS A 75 7.36 2.61 3.21
N LEU A 76 7.02 3.38 4.26
CA LEU A 76 6.00 2.98 5.23
C LEU A 76 4.61 2.99 4.61
N ARG A 77 4.27 4.03 3.84
CA ARG A 77 2.97 4.16 3.15
C ARG A 77 2.82 3.11 2.06
N MET A 78 3.89 2.82 1.32
CA MET A 78 3.90 1.79 0.28
C MET A 78 3.82 0.37 0.87
N SER A 79 4.44 0.14 2.03
CA SER A 79 4.26 -1.11 2.80
C SER A 79 2.80 -1.29 3.19
N ALA A 80 2.17 -0.26 3.78
CA ALA A 80 0.77 -0.32 4.19
C ALA A 80 -0.18 -0.60 3.02
N PHE A 81 0.04 0.03 1.86
CA PHE A 81 -0.74 -0.24 0.65
C PHE A 81 -0.59 -1.69 0.17
N SER A 82 0.65 -2.20 0.14
CA SER A 82 0.94 -3.58 -0.26
C SER A 82 0.32 -4.60 0.70
N GLU A 83 0.38 -4.33 2.01
CA GLU A 83 -0.07 -5.23 3.06
C GLU A 83 -1.57 -5.53 3.01
N VAL A 84 -2.40 -4.52 2.72
CA VAL A 84 -3.88 -4.67 2.64
C VAL A 84 -4.30 -5.80 1.70
N ARG A 85 -3.49 -6.06 0.67
CA ARG A 85 -3.77 -7.08 -0.35
C ARG A 85 -2.90 -8.31 -0.15
N HIS A 86 -1.60 -8.15 -0.03
CA HIS A 86 -0.68 -9.28 -0.10
C HIS A 86 -0.84 -10.22 1.10
N LYS A 87 -1.13 -9.71 2.31
CA LYS A 87 -1.42 -10.59 3.47
C LYS A 87 -2.55 -11.58 3.23
N LYS A 88 -3.54 -11.21 2.41
CA LYS A 88 -4.70 -12.06 2.15
C LYS A 88 -4.54 -12.92 0.90
N PHE A 89 -3.92 -12.37 -0.15
CA PHE A 89 -4.01 -12.92 -1.50
C PHE A 89 -2.66 -13.44 -2.03
N LEU A 90 -1.52 -13.15 -1.38
CA LEU A 90 -0.20 -13.49 -1.92
C LEU A 90 -0.04 -14.99 -2.14
N ILE A 91 -0.29 -15.79 -1.10
CA ILE A 91 -0.02 -17.24 -1.13
C ILE A 91 -1.14 -18.01 -1.84
N ASN A 92 -2.40 -17.62 -1.61
CA ASN A 92 -3.55 -18.41 -2.06
C ASN A 92 -4.06 -18.02 -3.44
N ASP A 93 -3.84 -16.77 -3.86
CA ASP A 93 -4.40 -16.26 -5.11
C ASP A 93 -3.32 -15.87 -6.11
N TYR A 94 -2.21 -15.25 -5.68
CA TYR A 94 -1.18 -14.74 -6.59
C TYR A 94 -0.12 -15.78 -6.92
N LEU A 95 0.38 -16.48 -5.90
CA LEU A 95 1.38 -17.53 -6.09
C LEU A 95 0.95 -18.64 -7.07
N PRO A 96 -0.30 -19.16 -7.04
CA PRO A 96 -0.74 -20.16 -8.01
C PRO A 96 -0.64 -19.69 -9.47
N LEU A 97 -0.88 -18.39 -9.74
CA LEU A 97 -0.85 -17.83 -11.10
C LEU A 97 0.55 -17.87 -11.72
N THR A 98 1.58 -18.00 -10.89
CA THR A 98 2.97 -18.13 -11.36
C THR A 98 3.33 -19.56 -11.77
N GLY A 99 2.47 -20.55 -11.45
CA GLY A 99 2.79 -21.98 -11.57
C GLY A 99 3.78 -22.49 -10.51
N MET A 100 4.24 -21.64 -9.59
CA MET A 100 5.26 -22.00 -8.60
C MET A 100 4.70 -22.56 -7.29
N LYS A 101 3.39 -22.43 -7.04
CA LYS A 101 2.79 -22.84 -5.75
C LYS A 101 3.09 -24.30 -5.42
N GLU A 102 2.76 -25.22 -6.33
CA GLU A 102 2.98 -26.66 -6.13
C GLU A 102 4.46 -26.96 -5.91
N LYS A 103 5.36 -26.31 -6.66
CA LYS A 103 6.80 -26.48 -6.50
C LYS A 103 7.30 -26.03 -5.13
N LEU A 104 6.85 -24.86 -4.67
CA LEU A 104 7.26 -24.29 -3.38
C LEU A 104 6.66 -25.05 -2.18
N GLU A 105 5.52 -25.73 -2.37
CA GLU A 105 4.91 -26.58 -1.35
C GLU A 105 5.57 -27.96 -1.23
N ASN A 106 6.07 -28.52 -2.35
CA ASN A 106 6.53 -29.91 -2.41
C ASN A 106 8.06 -30.08 -2.53
N GLU A 107 8.80 -29.03 -2.89
CA GLU A 107 10.26 -29.09 -3.09
C GLU A 107 10.99 -28.11 -2.16
N VAL A 108 12.19 -28.50 -1.72
CA VAL A 108 13.08 -27.61 -0.99
C VAL A 108 13.61 -26.54 -1.95
N CYS A 109 13.03 -25.35 -1.87
CA CYS A 109 13.40 -24.20 -2.68
C CYS A 109 14.15 -23.14 -1.87
N GLN A 110 15.13 -22.50 -2.51
CA GLN A 110 15.73 -21.26 -2.03
C GLN A 110 15.05 -20.09 -2.74
N VAL A 111 14.49 -19.16 -1.97
CA VAL A 111 13.77 -17.99 -2.50
C VAL A 111 14.46 -16.72 -2.02
N LEU A 112 14.65 -15.77 -2.93
CA LEU A 112 15.21 -14.45 -2.66
C LEU A 112 14.16 -13.37 -2.91
N ASP A 113 13.78 -12.65 -1.85
CA ASP A 113 12.92 -11.47 -1.92
C ASP A 113 13.79 -10.21 -2.11
N VAL A 114 13.84 -9.70 -3.35
CA VAL A 114 14.64 -8.52 -3.73
C VAL A 114 13.80 -7.27 -3.57
N GLY A 115 14.31 -6.29 -2.82
CA GLY A 115 13.54 -5.08 -2.52
C GLY A 115 12.47 -5.34 -1.46
N CYS A 116 12.75 -6.27 -0.54
CA CYS A 116 11.80 -6.80 0.45
C CYS A 116 11.20 -5.75 1.39
N GLY A 117 11.74 -4.52 1.40
CA GLY A 117 11.31 -3.45 2.30
C GLY A 117 11.39 -3.93 3.75
N ARG A 118 10.22 -3.96 4.42
CA ARG A 118 10.07 -4.43 5.81
C ARG A 118 10.00 -5.96 5.97
N GLY A 119 10.13 -6.72 4.89
CA GLY A 119 10.15 -8.18 4.89
C GLY A 119 8.78 -8.82 5.10
N MET A 120 7.67 -8.14 4.79
CA MET A 120 6.33 -8.68 5.00
C MET A 120 6.02 -9.86 4.07
N HIS A 121 6.36 -9.76 2.78
CA HIS A 121 6.20 -10.88 1.86
C HIS A 121 7.05 -12.06 2.32
N ALA A 122 8.29 -11.78 2.67
CA ALA A 122 9.18 -12.77 3.22
C ALA A 122 8.59 -13.52 4.44
N ALA A 123 8.05 -12.79 5.40
CA ALA A 123 7.37 -13.39 6.56
C ALA A 123 6.17 -14.25 6.14
N GLU A 124 5.32 -13.76 5.24
CA GLU A 124 4.14 -14.49 4.76
C GLU A 124 4.51 -15.82 4.08
N PHE A 125 5.57 -15.82 3.28
CA PHE A 125 6.11 -17.03 2.67
C PHE A 125 6.71 -17.99 3.71
N GLY A 126 7.44 -17.48 4.71
CA GLY A 126 8.03 -18.29 5.78
C GLY A 126 7.00 -18.93 6.71
N ASP A 127 5.88 -18.26 6.97
CA ASP A 127 4.79 -18.78 7.79
C ASP A 127 3.94 -19.82 7.04
N SER A 128 3.83 -19.68 5.72
CA SER A 128 2.94 -20.51 4.89
C SER A 128 3.61 -21.68 4.19
N LEU A 129 4.93 -21.64 3.98
CA LEU A 129 5.66 -22.58 3.13
C LEU A 129 6.98 -23.02 3.78
N GLN A 130 7.37 -24.28 3.57
CA GLN A 130 8.66 -24.80 4.04
C GLN A 130 9.79 -24.46 3.07
N ILE A 131 10.22 -23.19 3.05
CA ILE A 131 11.27 -22.70 2.15
C ILE A 131 12.47 -22.08 2.91
N PHE A 132 13.64 -22.08 2.26
CA PHE A 132 14.78 -21.28 2.71
C PHE A 132 14.71 -19.90 2.08
N LEU A 133 14.50 -18.90 2.92
CA LEU A 133 14.20 -17.56 2.46
C LEU A 133 15.32 -16.57 2.80
N PHE A 134 15.73 -15.83 1.78
CA PHE A 134 16.66 -14.71 1.90
C PHE A 134 15.94 -13.42 1.53
N ALA A 135 16.15 -12.37 2.32
CA ALA A 135 15.59 -11.04 2.07
C ALA A 135 16.74 -10.07 1.80
N LEU A 136 16.73 -9.42 0.64
CA LEU A 136 17.74 -8.44 0.26
C LEU A 136 17.11 -7.05 0.20
N HIS A 137 17.43 -6.22 1.18
CA HIS A 137 17.06 -4.82 1.19
C HIS A 137 17.92 -4.07 0.15
N THR A 138 17.28 -3.50 -0.86
CA THR A 138 17.93 -2.64 -1.86
C THR A 138 17.37 -1.23 -1.71
N PHE A 139 18.30 -0.26 -1.66
CA PHE A 139 18.05 1.17 -1.43
C PHE A 139 17.65 1.87 -2.73
#